data_AF-A0A4Q8LXN8-F1
#
_entry.id   AF-A0A4Q8LXN8-F1
#
_cell.length_a   1.000
_cell.length_b   1.000
_cell.length_c   1.000
_cell.angle_alpha   90.00
_cell.angle_beta   90.00
_cell.angle_gamma   90.00
#
_symmetry.space_group_name_H-M   'P 1'
#
loop_
_entity.id
_entity.type
_entity.pdbx_description
1 polymer ?
#
loop_
_entity_poly.entity_id
_entity_poly.type
_entity_poly.pdbx_seq_one_letter_code
_entity_poly.pdbx_strand_id
1 'polypeptide(L)'
;MDFHPERQLDQTRQNMLALATNLRNQGLTDHGCVVAYLAALFAGAHPEQAFEAARRHQLLMLAPMEGEPLSPQDERGPMYASSMRRLQERIAARRALIESIRALPNPYAEIRRELELAA
;
A
#
# COMPACT_ATOMS: atom_id res chain seq x y z
N MET A 1 14.16 24.02 -30.09
CA MET A 1 13.37 23.48 -28.97
C MET A 1 14.30 23.42 -27.78
N ASP A 2 14.17 24.33 -26.83
CA ASP A 2 15.04 24.38 -25.66
C ASP A 2 14.66 23.26 -24.69
N PHE A 3 15.48 22.21 -24.67
CA PHE A 3 15.39 21.10 -23.75
C PHE A 3 15.96 21.56 -22.40
N HIS A 4 15.11 22.14 -21.54
CA HIS A 4 15.51 22.54 -20.20
C HIS A 4 15.37 21.35 -19.24
N PRO A 5 16.47 20.67 -18.85
CA PRO A 5 16.40 19.50 -17.99
C PRO A 5 15.75 19.81 -16.64
N GLU A 6 15.89 21.03 -16.14
CA GLU A 6 15.25 21.49 -14.90
C GLU A 6 13.72 21.43 -14.96
N ARG A 7 13.11 21.83 -16.09
CA ARG A 7 11.66 21.74 -16.28
C ARG A 7 11.16 20.29 -16.29
N GLN A 8 11.95 19.37 -16.83
CA GLN A 8 11.61 17.94 -16.82
C GLN A 8 11.69 17.35 -15.41
N LEU A 9 12.69 17.75 -14.62
CA LEU A 9 12.80 17.34 -13.23
C LEU A 9 11.63 17.87 -12.40
N ASP A 10 11.24 19.13 -12.60
CA ASP A 10 10.10 19.72 -11.89
C ASP A 10 8.78 19.06 -12.28
N GLN A 11 8.55 18.78 -13.56
CA GLN A 11 7.39 18.02 -14.01
C GLN A 11 7.37 16.62 -13.41
N THR A 12 8.52 15.95 -13.35
CA THR A 12 8.63 14.61 -12.76
C THR A 12 8.28 14.63 -11.27
N ARG A 13 8.77 15.63 -10.53
CA ARG A 13 8.42 15.82 -9.11
C ARG A 13 6.92 16.03 -8.92
N GLN A 14 6.31 16.91 -9.72
CA GLN A 14 4.87 17.16 -9.67
C GLN A 14 4.05 15.91 -9.96
N ASN A 15 4.43 15.15 -10.98
CA ASN A 15 3.77 13.89 -11.33
C ASN A 15 3.89 12.84 -10.20
N MET A 16 5.06 12.74 -9.55
CA MET A 16 5.24 11.84 -8.40
C MET A 16 4.37 12.23 -7.20
N LEU A 17 4.26 13.54 -6.91
CA LEU A 17 3.40 14.03 -5.82
C LEU A 17 1.92 13.76 -6.10
N ALA A 18 1.48 13.97 -7.34
CA ALA A 18 0.12 13.67 -7.77
C ALA A 18 -0.18 12.17 -7.65
N LEU A 19 0.74 11.31 -8.13
CA LEU A 19 0.62 9.86 -8.00
C LEU A 19 0.52 9.43 -6.54
N ALA A 20 1.41 9.93 -5.67
CA ALA A 20 1.38 9.61 -4.23
C ALA A 20 0.05 10.00 -3.58
N THR A 21 -0.47 11.18 -3.92
CA THR A 21 -1.76 11.67 -3.45
C THR A 21 -2.89 10.79 -3.93
N ASN A 22 -2.89 10.40 -5.21
CA ASN A 22 -3.91 9.53 -5.78
C ASN A 22 -3.90 8.15 -5.12
N LEU A 23 -2.74 7.52 -4.97
CA LEU A 23 -2.63 6.22 -4.29
C LEU A 23 -3.13 6.29 -2.84
N ARG A 24 -2.77 7.36 -2.11
CA ARG A 24 -3.26 7.60 -0.75
C ARG A 24 -4.77 7.75 -0.71
N ASN A 25 -5.36 8.51 -1.63
CA ASN A 25 -6.81 8.70 -1.73
C ASN A 25 -7.54 7.39 -2.04
N GLN A 26 -6.86 6.44 -2.70
CA GLN A 26 -7.36 5.08 -2.95
C GLN A 26 -7.11 4.11 -1.78
N GLY A 27 -6.63 4.59 -0.63
CA GLY A 27 -6.37 3.76 0.56
C GLY A 27 -4.99 3.10 0.59
N LEU A 28 -4.13 3.35 -0.41
CA LEU A 28 -2.74 2.91 -0.44
C LEU A 28 -1.84 3.98 0.19
N THR A 29 -1.75 3.95 1.52
CA THR A 29 -1.11 4.99 2.33
C THR A 29 0.38 4.78 2.59
N ASP A 30 0.90 3.57 2.36
CA ASP A 30 2.31 3.28 2.57
C ASP A 30 3.20 4.03 1.56
N HIS A 31 4.34 4.56 2.02
CA HIS A 31 5.20 5.40 1.18
C HIS A 31 5.84 4.61 0.03
N GLY A 32 6.09 3.32 0.21
CA GLY A 32 6.67 2.44 -0.80
C GLY A 32 5.69 2.06 -1.91
N CYS A 33 4.38 2.30 -1.75
CA CYS A 33 3.39 2.05 -2.79
C CYS A 33 3.68 2.80 -4.10
N VAL A 34 4.16 4.04 -4.02
CA VAL A 34 4.54 4.84 -5.21
C VAL A 34 5.67 4.16 -5.98
N VAL A 35 6.68 3.69 -5.25
CA VAL A 35 7.84 3.02 -5.85
C VAL A 35 7.42 1.69 -6.46
N ALA A 36 6.60 0.91 -5.77
CA ALA A 36 6.08 -0.36 -6.28
C ALA A 36 5.24 -0.17 -7.55
N TYR A 37 4.39 0.86 -7.59
CA TYR A 37 3.60 1.21 -8.77
C TYR A 37 4.50 1.58 -9.96
N LEU A 38 5.45 2.49 -9.77
CA LEU A 38 6.36 2.94 -10.82
C LEU A 38 7.28 1.82 -11.31
N ALA A 39 7.77 0.97 -10.41
CA ALA A 39 8.59 -0.19 -10.76
C ALA A 39 7.82 -1.19 -11.64
N ALA A 40 6.53 -1.42 -11.35
CA ALA A 40 5.68 -2.25 -12.18
C ALA A 40 5.47 -1.65 -13.57
N LEU A 41 5.18 -0.34 -13.66
CA LEU A 41 5.08 0.36 -14.95
C LEU A 41 6.39 0.28 -15.75
N PHE A 42 7.53 0.46 -15.08
CA PHE A 42 8.85 0.35 -15.71
C PHE A 42 9.11 -1.06 -16.25
N ALA A 43 8.63 -2.09 -15.56
CA ALA A 43 8.68 -3.48 -16.01
C ALA A 43 7.69 -3.81 -17.15
N GLY A 44 6.92 -2.83 -17.65
CA GLY A 44 5.96 -2.99 -18.73
C GLY A 44 4.56 -3.41 -18.27
N ALA A 45 4.25 -3.33 -16.98
CA ALA A 45 2.91 -3.64 -16.47
C ALA A 45 1.89 -2.56 -16.84
N HIS A 46 0.63 -2.96 -17.05
CA HIS A 46 -0.48 -2.01 -17.23
C HIS A 46 -0.81 -1.28 -15.90
N PRO A 47 -1.40 -0.07 -15.91
CA PRO A 47 -1.83 0.64 -14.70
C PRO A 47 -2.62 -0.20 -13.69
N GLU A 48 -3.49 -1.10 -14.16
CA GLU A 48 -4.20 -2.05 -13.30
C GLU A 48 -3.23 -2.96 -12.53
N GLN A 49 -2.27 -3.55 -13.23
CA GLN A 49 -1.27 -4.43 -12.62
C GLN A 49 -0.30 -3.67 -11.72
N ALA A 50 0.02 -2.42 -12.07
CA ALA A 50 0.84 -1.53 -11.25
C ALA A 50 0.14 -1.16 -9.94
N PHE A 51 -1.17 -0.90 -9.99
CA PHE A 51 -1.98 -0.70 -8.80
C PHE A 51 -2.00 -1.95 -7.90
N GLU A 52 -2.13 -3.14 -8.50
CA GLU A 52 -2.02 -4.40 -7.76
C GLU A 52 -0.65 -4.61 -7.12
N ALA A 53 0.44 -4.21 -7.80
CA ALA A 53 1.78 -4.27 -7.23
C ALA A 53 1.90 -3.35 -6.00
N ALA A 54 1.37 -2.13 -6.06
CA ALA A 54 1.33 -1.21 -4.94
C ALA A 54 0.48 -1.73 -3.76
N ARG A 55 -0.67 -2.34 -4.06
CA ARG A 55 -1.54 -2.96 -3.05
C ARG A 55 -0.83 -4.13 -2.35
N ARG A 56 -0.16 -5.00 -3.10
CA ARG A 56 0.63 -6.11 -2.56
C ARG A 56 1.78 -5.61 -1.69
N HIS A 57 2.45 -4.53 -2.10
CA HIS A 57 3.52 -3.92 -1.30
C HIS A 57 3.03 -3.51 0.08
N GLN A 58 1.91 -2.78 0.18
CA GLN A 58 1.36 -2.37 1.47
C GLN A 58 0.94 -3.57 2.33
N LEU A 59 0.36 -4.61 1.73
CA LEU A 59 0.01 -5.84 2.44
C LEU A 59 1.25 -6.56 3.00
N LEU A 60 2.36 -6.58 2.27
CA LEU A 60 3.63 -7.13 2.74
C LEU A 60 4.19 -6.33 3.93
N MET A 61 4.13 -5.01 3.88
CA MET A 61 4.53 -4.14 5.00
C MET A 61 3.61 -4.28 6.22
N LEU A 62 2.38 -4.79 6.01
CA LEU A 62 1.40 -5.03 7.04
C LEU A 62 1.39 -6.44 7.63
N ALA A 63 2.43 -7.25 7.36
CA ALA A 63 2.54 -8.66 7.75
C ALA A 63 1.86 -9.00 9.10
N PRO A 64 1.11 -10.13 9.19
CA PRO A 64 0.36 -10.48 10.39
C PRO A 64 1.24 -10.52 11.63
N MET A 65 0.77 -9.96 12.75
CA MET A 65 1.47 -9.99 14.04
C MET A 65 1.30 -11.33 14.78
N GLU A 66 1.06 -12.41 14.05
CA GLU A 66 0.79 -13.72 14.64
C GLU A 66 2.06 -14.21 15.35
N GLY A 67 1.94 -14.42 16.67
CA GLY A 67 3.06 -14.85 17.49
C GLY A 67 3.98 -13.73 17.98
N GLU A 68 3.59 -12.45 17.89
CA GLU A 68 4.32 -11.36 18.57
C GLU A 68 4.38 -11.67 20.09
N PRO A 69 5.58 -11.91 20.66
CA PRO A 69 5.69 -12.27 22.06
C PRO A 69 5.36 -11.05 22.93
N LEU A 70 4.79 -11.30 24.10
CA LEU A 70 4.73 -10.28 25.13
C LEU A 70 6.15 -9.94 25.58
N SER A 71 6.35 -8.74 26.11
CA SER A 71 7.58 -8.44 26.84
C SER A 71 7.71 -9.44 28.00
N PRO A 72 8.92 -9.96 28.30
CA PRO A 72 9.13 -10.89 29.42
C PRO A 72 8.62 -10.37 30.77
N GLN A 73 8.53 -9.05 30.93
CA GLN A 73 8.01 -8.38 32.12
C GLN A 73 6.48 -8.45 32.23
N ASP A 74 5.78 -8.53 31.09
CA ASP A 74 4.33 -8.63 31.02
C ASP A 74 3.81 -10.05 31.20
N GLU A 75 4.61 -11.07 30.87
CA GLU A 75 4.20 -12.50 30.85
C GLU A 75 3.81 -13.08 32.22
N ARG A 76 4.25 -12.47 33.33
CA ARG A 76 4.04 -13.01 34.69
C ARG A 76 3.62 -11.96 35.72
N GLY A 77 3.37 -10.73 35.28
CA GLY A 77 2.99 -9.61 36.15
C GLY A 77 1.48 -9.50 36.39
N PRO A 78 1.03 -8.70 37.38
CA PRO A 78 -0.39 -8.42 37.62
C PRO A 78 -1.08 -7.74 36.43
N MET A 79 -0.29 -7.15 35.52
CA MET A 79 -0.77 -6.53 34.28
C MET A 79 -0.98 -7.52 33.13
N TYR A 80 -0.62 -8.80 33.26
CA TYR A 80 -0.67 -9.81 32.19
C TYR A 80 -2.01 -9.83 31.44
N ALA A 81 -3.13 -9.85 32.17
CA ALA A 81 -4.46 -9.87 31.56
C ALA A 81 -4.74 -8.61 30.71
N SER A 82 -4.26 -7.44 31.14
CA SER A 82 -4.39 -6.19 30.40
C SER A 82 -3.45 -6.12 29.20
N SER A 83 -2.22 -6.61 29.33
CA SER A 83 -1.22 -6.68 28.25
C SER A 83 -1.66 -7.67 27.16
N MET A 84 -2.21 -8.82 27.54
CA MET A 84 -2.84 -9.79 26.63
C MET A 84 -4.03 -9.18 25.88
N ARG A 85 -4.92 -8.44 26.56
CA ARG A 85 -6.05 -7.78 25.90
C ARG A 85 -5.58 -6.77 24.87
N ARG A 86 -4.61 -5.91 25.21
CA ARG A 86 -4.02 -4.94 24.27
C ARG A 86 -3.36 -5.62 23.06
N LEU A 87 -2.68 -6.75 23.27
CA LEU A 87 -2.11 -7.53 22.18
C LEU A 87 -3.20 -8.07 21.24
N GLN A 88 -4.27 -8.65 21.80
CA GLN A 88 -5.41 -9.13 21.02
C GLN A 88 -6.10 -8.00 20.24
N GLU A 89 -6.29 -6.84 20.85
CA GLU A 89 -6.85 -5.65 20.19
C GLU A 89 -5.96 -5.19 19.03
N ARG A 90 -4.64 -5.16 19.21
CA ARG A 90 -3.67 -4.82 18.14
C ARG A 90 -3.73 -5.83 16.99
N ILE A 91 -3.78 -7.13 17.29
CA ILE A 91 -3.90 -8.19 16.27
C ILE A 91 -5.21 -8.04 15.49
N ALA A 92 -6.33 -7.82 16.19
CA ALA A 92 -7.63 -7.63 15.57
C ALA A 92 -7.67 -6.38 14.68
N ALA A 93 -7.14 -5.25 15.17
CA ALA A 93 -7.04 -4.01 14.40
C ALA A 93 -6.16 -4.19 13.15
N ARG A 94 -5.03 -4.89 13.27
CA ARG A 94 -4.15 -5.20 12.14
C ARG A 94 -4.85 -6.07 11.10
N ARG A 95 -5.57 -7.11 11.53
CA ARG A 95 -6.37 -7.97 10.64
C ARG A 95 -7.44 -7.16 9.90
N ALA A 96 -8.17 -6.31 10.61
CA ALA A 96 -9.16 -5.43 9.99
C ALA A 96 -8.55 -4.49 8.93
N LEU A 97 -7.36 -3.94 9.21
CA LEU A 97 -6.64 -3.12 8.25
C LEU A 97 -6.23 -3.92 7.00
N ILE A 98 -5.67 -5.13 7.18
CA ILE A 98 -5.31 -6.02 6.06
C ILE A 98 -6.53 -6.31 5.18
N GLU A 99 -7.67 -6.66 5.79
CA GLU A 99 -8.90 -6.92 5.04
C GLU A 99 -9.43 -5.68 4.32
N SER A 100 -9.35 -4.50 4.94
CA SER A 100 -9.74 -3.25 4.28
C SER A 100 -8.92 -2.96 3.02
N ILE A 101 -7.62 -3.28 3.03
CA ILE A 101 -6.72 -3.07 1.89
C ILE A 101 -6.98 -4.12 0.80
N ARG A 102 -7.23 -5.38 1.18
CA ARG A 102 -7.62 -6.44 0.24
C ARG A 102 -8.93 -6.11 -0.49
N ALA A 103 -9.84 -5.45 0.20
CA ALA A 103 -11.13 -5.04 -0.35
C ALA A 103 -11.07 -3.80 -1.25
N LEU A 104 -9.93 -3.09 -1.33
CA LEU A 104 -9.83 -1.89 -2.17
C LEU A 104 -10.09 -2.22 -3.64
N PRO A 105 -11.04 -1.51 -4.30
CA PRO A 105 -11.28 -1.70 -5.72
C PRO A 105 -10.10 -1.19 -6.53
N ASN A 106 -9.79 -1.86 -7.63
CA ASN A 106 -8.78 -1.39 -8.56
C ASN A 106 -9.42 -0.40 -9.55
N PRO A 107 -9.06 0.89 -9.51
CA PRO A 107 -9.71 1.92 -10.32
C PRO A 107 -9.45 1.78 -11.82
N TYR A 108 -8.47 0.97 -12.22
CA TYR A 108 -8.12 0.76 -13.64
C TYR A 108 -8.72 -0.51 -14.24
N ALA A 109 -9.45 -1.31 -13.44
CA ALA A 109 -10.00 -2.59 -13.89
C ALA A 109 -11.07 -2.45 -14.98
N GLU A 110 -11.86 -1.37 -14.95
CA GLU A 110 -12.90 -1.13 -15.96
C GLU A 110 -12.28 -0.60 -17.26
N ILE A 111 -11.33 0.32 -17.16
CA ILE A 111 -10.59 0.88 -18.31
C ILE A 111 -9.92 -0.23 -19.13
N ARG A 112 -9.35 -1.24 -18.45
CA ARG A 112 -8.73 -2.37 -19.15
C ARG A 112 -9.76 -3.20 -19.93
N ARG A 113 -10.94 -3.47 -19.36
CA ARG A 113 -11.99 -4.21 -20.06
C ARG A 113 -12.47 -3.46 -21.30
N GLU A 114 -12.58 -2.14 -21.23
CA GLU A 114 -12.95 -1.31 -22.39
C GLU A 114 -11.89 -1.37 -23.50
N LEU A 115 -10.61 -1.30 -23.13
CA LEU A 115 -9.50 -1.42 -24.09
C LEU A 115 -9.43 -2.80 -24.74
N GLU A 116 -9.69 -3.87 -23.99
CA GLU A 116 -9.71 -5.25 -24.51
C GLU A 116 -10.91 -5.51 -25.43
N LEU A 117 -12.04 -4.83 -25.23
CA LEU A 117 -13.23 -4.93 -26.08
C LEU A 117 -13.15 -4.10 -27.37
N ALA A 118 -12.27 -3.10 -27.42
CA ALA A 118 -12.08 -2.23 -28.56
C ALA A 118 -10.97 -2.69 -29.53
N ALA A 119 -10.24 -3.76 -29.18
CA ALA A 119 -9.14 -4.34 -29.96
C ALA A 119 -9.57 -5.59 -30.74
#